data_AF-A0A942MI06-F1
#
_entry.id   AF-A0A942MI06-F1
#
_cell.length_a   1.000
_cell.length_b   1.000
_cell.length_c   1.000
_cell.angle_alpha   90.00
_cell.angle_beta   90.00
_cell.angle_gamma   90.00
#
_symmetry.space_group_name_H-M   'P 1'
#
loop_
_entity.id
_entity.type
_entity.pdbx_description
1 polymer ?
#
loop_
_entity_poly.entity_id
_entity_poly.type
_entity_poly.pdbx_seq_one_letter_code
_entity_poly.pdbx_strand_id
1 'polypeptide(L)'
;MEEFKLEPEQTTHSSRLIKYMLPVIIWVAILFYFSNQPFQVQDVQPLLARVIGEDQLRALLPPIEFQYGSSLISSQEPYRFVQFFIRKGTHVVVYGVLGLLVLRLAIHLAGTRLKAILYTLYLVGAVAYLDEYNQGLNPNRTGSFNDVVLDMAGALLGIAIYLHWQKSSKYKGE
;
A
#
# COMPACT_ATOMS: atom_id res chain seq x y z
N MET A 1 30.70 -21.34 41.98
CA MET A 1 30.35 -20.52 40.81
C MET A 1 28.95 -20.90 40.43
N GLU A 2 27.95 -20.15 40.89
CA GLU A 2 26.55 -20.38 40.53
C GLU A 2 26.32 -19.84 39.12
N GLU A 3 25.77 -20.69 38.27
CA GLU A 3 25.44 -20.39 36.89
C GLU A 3 24.19 -19.50 36.88
N PHE A 4 24.38 -18.21 36.61
CA PHE A 4 23.31 -17.22 36.46
C PHE A 4 22.49 -17.56 35.22
N LYS A 5 21.47 -18.41 35.40
CA LYS A 5 20.46 -18.70 34.39
C LYS A 5 19.60 -17.46 34.21
N LEU A 6 19.81 -16.75 33.10
CA LEU A 6 18.91 -15.72 32.62
C LEU A 6 17.55 -16.36 32.31
N GLU A 7 16.57 -16.16 33.20
CA GLU A 7 15.18 -16.49 32.96
C GLU A 7 14.68 -15.79 31.68
N PRO A 8 13.94 -16.47 30.78
CA PRO A 8 13.45 -15.88 29.55
C PRO A 8 12.45 -14.75 29.87
N GLU A 9 12.71 -13.56 29.33
CA GLU A 9 11.90 -12.36 29.51
C GLU A 9 10.44 -12.62 29.13
N GLN A 10 9.55 -12.67 30.13
CA GLN A 10 8.11 -12.86 29.91
C GLN A 10 7.49 -11.58 29.38
N THR A 11 7.50 -11.40 28.07
CA THR A 11 6.83 -10.28 27.40
C THR A 11 5.33 -10.30 27.71
N THR A 12 4.83 -9.32 28.48
CA THR A 12 3.41 -9.18 28.83
C THR A 12 2.55 -8.97 27.57
N HIS A 13 1.26 -9.34 27.61
CA HIS A 13 0.33 -9.20 26.47
C HIS A 13 0.35 -7.79 25.84
N SER A 14 0.50 -6.73 26.65
CA SER A 14 0.60 -5.34 26.19
C SER A 14 1.84 -5.06 25.35
N SER A 15 3.00 -5.64 25.69
CA SER A 15 4.25 -5.44 24.94
C SER A 15 4.17 -6.03 23.52
N ARG A 16 3.50 -7.18 23.37
CA ARG A 16 3.26 -7.81 22.07
C ARG A 16 2.29 -6.99 21.23
N LEU A 17 1.22 -6.48 21.82
CA LEU A 17 0.26 -5.63 21.12
C LEU A 17 0.93 -4.38 20.52
N ILE A 18 1.72 -3.68 21.34
CA ILE A 18 2.47 -2.49 20.91
C ILE A 18 3.40 -2.82 19.73
N LYS A 19 4.13 -3.94 19.81
CA LYS A 19 5.03 -4.40 18.73
C LYS A 19 4.32 -4.58 17.38
N TYR A 20 3.05 -5.01 17.37
CA TYR A 20 2.28 -5.20 16.14
C TYR A 20 1.51 -3.96 15.71
N MET A 21 1.03 -3.14 16.65
CA MET A 21 0.33 -1.88 16.38
C MET A 21 1.26 -0.78 15.85
N LEU A 22 2.45 -0.64 16.42
CA LEU A 22 3.35 0.47 16.10
C LEU A 22 3.69 0.55 14.60
N PRO A 23 4.03 -0.55 13.91
CA PRO A 23 4.28 -0.51 12.47
C PRO A 23 3.04 -0.12 11.65
N VAL A 24 1.83 -0.51 12.08
CA VAL A 24 0.58 -0.11 11.39
C VAL A 24 0.38 1.39 11.51
N ILE A 25 0.53 1.94 12.73
CA ILE A 25 0.36 3.38 12.99
C ILE A 25 1.38 4.20 12.18
N ILE A 26 2.65 3.79 12.20
CA ILE A 26 3.70 4.45 11.42
C ILE A 26 3.38 4.40 9.92
N TRP A 27 2.94 3.24 9.41
CA TRP A 27 2.65 3.10 7.98
C TRP A 27 1.47 3.95 7.54
N VAL A 28 0.39 3.99 8.35
CA VAL A 28 -0.75 4.88 8.12
C VAL A 28 -0.32 6.34 8.15
N ALA A 29 0.51 6.75 9.11
CA ALA A 29 1.03 8.12 9.18
C ALA A 29 1.85 8.50 7.93
N ILE A 30 2.70 7.59 7.44
CA ILE A 30 3.46 7.78 6.18
C ILE A 30 2.49 7.94 5.00
N LEU A 31 1.47 7.08 4.90
CA LEU A 31 0.48 7.13 3.83
C LEU A 31 -0.24 8.49 3.80
N PHE A 32 -0.77 8.94 4.93
CA PHE A 32 -1.45 10.23 5.02
C PHE A 32 -0.50 11.43 4.80
N TYR A 33 0.77 11.33 5.22
CA TYR A 33 1.76 12.36 4.93
C TYR A 33 1.96 12.53 3.42
N PHE A 34 2.10 11.44 2.66
CA PHE A 34 2.22 11.50 1.20
C PHE A 34 0.91 11.87 0.51
N SER A 35 -0.22 11.37 1.01
CA SER A 35 -1.57 11.72 0.51
C SER A 35 -1.81 13.23 0.49
N ASN A 36 -1.37 13.92 1.56
CA ASN A 36 -1.58 15.34 1.74
C ASN A 36 -0.61 16.25 0.96
N GLN A 37 0.36 15.69 0.22
CA GLN A 37 1.28 16.51 -0.57
C GLN A 37 0.60 17.09 -1.81
N PRO A 38 0.83 18.37 -2.16
CA PRO A 38 0.33 18.96 -3.40
C PRO A 38 0.78 18.18 -4.64
N PHE A 39 -0.03 18.21 -5.70
CA PHE A 39 0.23 17.46 -6.93
C PHE A 39 1.63 17.74 -7.51
N GLN A 40 2.11 18.98 -7.45
CA GLN A 40 3.40 19.41 -7.99
C GLN A 40 4.59 18.71 -7.31
N VAL A 41 4.47 18.34 -6.03
CA VAL A 41 5.51 17.60 -5.31
C VAL A 41 5.52 16.13 -5.73
N GLN A 42 4.36 15.61 -6.15
CA GLN A 42 4.18 14.22 -6.57
C GLN A 42 4.37 14.02 -8.09
N ASP A 43 4.60 15.09 -8.84
CA ASP A 43 4.76 15.06 -10.29
C ASP A 43 6.18 14.60 -10.65
N VAL A 44 6.27 13.42 -11.25
CA VAL A 44 7.53 12.80 -11.69
C VAL A 44 7.85 13.11 -13.15
N GLN A 45 6.94 13.74 -13.91
CA GLN A 45 7.18 14.13 -15.31
C GLN A 45 8.45 14.97 -15.51
N PRO A 46 8.76 15.98 -14.65
CA PRO A 46 10.00 16.75 -14.79
C PRO A 46 11.26 15.90 -14.62
N LEU A 47 11.19 14.83 -13.79
CA LEU A 47 12.30 13.90 -13.63
C LEU A 47 12.43 13.00 -14.86
N LEU A 48 11.32 12.49 -15.40
CA LEU A 48 11.34 11.69 -16.64
C LEU A 48 11.94 12.48 -17.80
N ALA A 49 11.56 13.75 -17.96
CA ALA A 49 12.07 14.62 -19.01
C ALA A 49 13.58 14.92 -18.91
N ARG A 50 14.18 14.77 -17.72
CA ARG A 50 15.63 14.88 -17.53
C ARG A 50 16.38 13.59 -17.89
N VAL A 51 15.70 12.44 -17.83
CA VAL A 51 16.30 11.12 -18.03
C VAL A 51 16.16 10.64 -19.47
N ILE A 52 15.00 10.88 -20.09
CA ILE A 52 14.69 10.42 -21.45
C ILE A 52 13.88 11.49 -22.19
N GLY A 53 14.22 11.72 -23.46
CA GLY A 53 13.47 12.66 -24.31
C GLY A 53 12.08 12.12 -24.67
N GLU A 54 11.15 13.02 -24.94
CA GLU A 54 9.74 12.66 -25.10
C GLU A 54 9.51 11.73 -26.30
N ASP A 55 10.11 12.06 -27.45
CA ASP A 55 9.99 11.26 -28.68
C ASP A 55 10.64 9.87 -28.53
N GLN A 56 11.75 9.79 -27.78
CA GLN A 56 12.39 8.51 -27.49
C GLN A 56 11.49 7.64 -26.61
N LEU A 57 10.91 8.22 -25.56
CA LEU A 57 10.00 7.50 -24.68
C LEU A 57 8.73 7.08 -25.44
N ARG A 58 8.17 7.96 -26.29
CA ARG A 58 7.00 7.65 -27.13
C ARG A 58 7.28 6.46 -28.07
N ALA A 59 8.47 6.40 -28.67
CA ALA A 59 8.86 5.30 -29.55
C ALA A 59 9.01 3.94 -28.82
N LEU A 60 9.29 3.95 -27.51
CA LEU A 60 9.40 2.74 -26.69
C LEU A 60 8.03 2.24 -26.17
N LEU A 61 7.03 3.12 -26.11
CA LEU A 61 5.72 2.77 -25.59
C LEU A 61 4.83 2.15 -26.67
N PRO A 62 4.07 1.10 -26.35
CA PRO A 62 3.07 0.57 -27.27
C PRO A 62 1.96 1.62 -27.48
N PRO A 63 1.38 1.73 -28.69
CA PRO A 63 0.29 2.67 -28.98
C PRO A 63 -0.99 2.19 -28.28
N ILE A 64 -1.20 2.64 -27.05
CA ILE A 64 -2.30 2.22 -26.19
C ILE A 64 -2.99 3.45 -25.63
N GLU A 65 -4.32 3.45 -25.74
CA GLU A 65 -5.18 4.45 -25.13
C GLU A 65 -6.35 3.77 -24.45
N PHE A 66 -6.67 4.20 -23.23
CA PHE A 66 -7.80 3.67 -22.48
C PHE A 66 -8.36 4.72 -21.52
N GLN A 67 -9.64 4.56 -21.18
CA GLN A 67 -10.31 5.41 -20.21
C GLN A 67 -10.15 4.84 -18.80
N TYR A 68 -9.70 5.67 -17.86
CA TYR A 68 -9.58 5.35 -16.44
C TYR A 68 -10.38 6.36 -15.62
N GLY A 69 -11.57 5.95 -15.18
CA GLY A 69 -12.54 6.87 -14.57
C GLY A 69 -12.95 7.96 -15.57
N SER A 70 -12.77 9.22 -15.19
CA SER A 70 -13.02 10.38 -16.06
C SER A 70 -11.81 10.78 -16.93
N SER A 71 -10.65 10.14 -16.76
CA SER A 71 -9.41 10.51 -17.46
C SER A 71 -9.10 9.59 -18.63
N LEU A 72 -8.74 10.15 -19.78
CA LEU A 72 -8.14 9.40 -20.88
C LEU A 72 -6.63 9.26 -20.61
N ILE A 73 -6.13 8.03 -20.64
CA ILE A 73 -4.71 7.71 -20.50
C ILE A 73 -4.21 7.22 -21.86
N SER A 74 -3.27 7.95 -22.45
CA SER A 74 -2.73 7.67 -23.78
C SER A 74 -1.21 7.63 -23.74
N SER A 75 -0.62 6.65 -24.43
CA SER A 75 0.83 6.56 -24.66
C SER A 75 1.38 7.70 -25.53
N GLN A 76 0.50 8.48 -26.18
CA GLN A 76 0.88 9.69 -26.92
C GLN A 76 1.33 10.84 -26.00
N GLU A 77 0.90 10.82 -24.74
CA GLU A 77 1.41 11.66 -23.64
C GLU A 77 2.38 10.82 -22.76
N PRO A 78 3.59 10.50 -23.23
CA PRO A 78 4.42 9.42 -22.66
C PRO A 78 4.81 9.64 -21.19
N TYR A 79 5.12 10.89 -20.79
CA TYR A 79 5.44 11.17 -19.38
C TYR A 79 4.24 10.99 -18.46
N ARG A 80 3.07 11.47 -18.88
CA ARG A 80 1.82 11.31 -18.13
C ARG A 80 1.42 9.84 -18.04
N PHE A 81 1.59 9.10 -19.14
CA PHE A 81 1.35 7.66 -19.21
C PHE A 81 2.22 6.91 -18.21
N VAL A 82 3.54 7.11 -18.23
CA VAL A 82 4.47 6.47 -17.30
C VAL A 82 4.19 6.88 -15.85
N GLN A 83 3.97 8.17 -15.59
CA GLN A 83 3.59 8.67 -14.27
C GLN A 83 2.32 8.00 -13.74
N PHE A 84 1.31 7.80 -14.60
CA PHE A 84 0.09 7.10 -14.22
C PHE A 84 0.43 5.71 -13.67
N PHE A 85 1.20 4.90 -14.40
CA PHE A 85 1.59 3.55 -13.93
C PHE A 85 2.47 3.57 -12.69
N ILE A 86 3.41 4.51 -12.57
CA ILE A 86 4.22 4.66 -11.36
C ILE A 86 3.31 4.92 -10.16
N ARG A 87 2.39 5.88 -10.26
CA ARG A 87 1.46 6.20 -9.17
C ARG A 87 0.58 5.01 -8.81
N LYS A 88 -0.07 4.38 -9.79
CA LYS A 88 -0.92 3.20 -9.56
C LYS A 88 -0.14 2.04 -8.95
N GLY A 89 1.09 1.81 -9.40
CA GLY A 89 1.99 0.80 -8.82
C GLY A 89 2.37 1.11 -7.37
N THR A 90 2.70 2.36 -7.05
CA THR A 90 2.98 2.80 -5.67
C THR A 90 1.80 2.55 -4.75
N HIS A 91 0.59 2.90 -5.18
CA HIS A 91 -0.66 2.65 -4.45
C HIS A 91 -0.84 1.16 -4.14
N VAL A 92 -0.77 0.29 -5.16
CA VAL A 92 -0.87 -1.17 -4.97
C VAL A 92 0.15 -1.69 -3.95
N VAL A 93 1.41 -1.22 -4.00
CA VAL A 93 2.46 -1.64 -3.07
C VAL A 93 2.19 -1.12 -1.65
N VAL A 94 1.88 0.15 -1.48
CA VAL A 94 1.67 0.79 -0.17
C VAL A 94 0.48 0.18 0.56
N TYR A 95 -0.63 -0.04 -0.16
CA TYR A 95 -1.81 -0.68 0.40
C TYR A 95 -1.63 -2.19 0.59
N GLY A 96 -0.81 -2.85 -0.22
CA GLY A 96 -0.39 -4.23 0.02
C GLY A 96 0.41 -4.38 1.31
N VAL A 97 1.37 -3.50 1.56
CA VAL A 97 2.11 -3.48 2.84
C VAL A 97 1.17 -3.19 4.00
N LEU A 98 0.24 -2.25 3.86
CA LEU A 98 -0.75 -1.95 4.89
C LEU A 98 -1.63 -3.18 5.19
N GLY A 99 -2.16 -3.86 4.16
CA GLY A 99 -2.95 -5.08 4.31
C GLY A 99 -2.20 -6.20 5.02
N LEU A 100 -0.91 -6.38 4.70
CA LEU A 100 -0.04 -7.34 5.39
C LEU A 100 0.12 -6.98 6.88
N LEU A 101 0.44 -5.72 7.19
CA LEU A 101 0.69 -5.27 8.57
C LEU A 101 -0.58 -5.35 9.42
N VAL A 102 -1.72 -4.92 8.89
CA VAL A 102 -3.01 -4.98 9.57
C VAL A 102 -3.45 -6.43 9.77
N LEU A 103 -3.26 -7.32 8.79
CA LEU A 103 -3.59 -8.74 8.97
C LEU A 103 -2.73 -9.39 10.06
N ARG A 104 -1.43 -9.09 10.07
CA ARG A 104 -0.51 -9.55 11.11
C ARG A 104 -1.00 -9.14 12.50
N LEU A 105 -1.43 -7.88 12.66
CA LEU A 105 -2.03 -7.40 13.92
C LEU A 105 -3.36 -8.11 14.22
N ALA A 106 -4.27 -8.19 13.24
CA ALA A 106 -5.61 -8.70 13.40
C ALA A 106 -5.66 -10.19 13.78
N ILE A 107 -4.69 -11.00 13.31
CA ILE A 107 -4.58 -12.41 13.70
C ILE A 107 -4.37 -12.58 15.22
N HIS A 108 -3.72 -11.63 15.88
CA HIS A 108 -3.52 -11.66 17.33
C HIS A 108 -4.73 -11.17 18.13
N LEU A 109 -5.73 -10.57 17.48
CA LEU A 109 -6.87 -9.92 18.13
C LEU A 109 -8.22 -10.58 17.82
N ALA A 110 -8.41 -11.09 16.60
CA ALA A 110 -9.73 -11.40 16.05
C ALA A 110 -10.27 -12.80 16.42
N GLY A 111 -9.49 -13.60 17.15
CA GLY A 111 -9.83 -14.97 17.58
C GLY A 111 -9.88 -16.01 16.47
N THR A 112 -10.28 -15.65 15.23
CA THR A 112 -10.25 -16.53 14.05
C THR A 112 -9.61 -15.85 12.84
N ARG A 113 -9.06 -16.66 11.93
CA ARG A 113 -8.41 -16.17 10.71
C ARG A 113 -9.39 -15.45 9.76
N LEU A 114 -10.61 -15.95 9.63
CA LEU A 114 -11.63 -15.30 8.81
C LEU A 114 -11.98 -13.91 9.36
N LYS A 115 -12.19 -13.79 10.68
CA LYS A 115 -12.44 -12.49 11.31
C LYS A 115 -11.26 -11.54 11.10
N ALA A 116 -10.02 -12.03 11.23
CA ALA A 116 -8.83 -11.22 10.98
C ALA A 116 -8.77 -10.66 9.55
N ILE A 117 -9.08 -11.47 8.55
CA ILE A 117 -9.12 -11.04 7.14
C ILE A 117 -10.24 -10.00 6.95
N LEU A 118 -11.44 -10.24 7.46
CA LEU A 118 -12.56 -9.31 7.34
C LEU A 118 -12.26 -7.96 8.01
N TYR A 119 -11.69 -7.96 9.21
CA TYR A 119 -11.26 -6.74 9.88
C TYR A 119 -10.17 -6.01 9.10
N THR A 120 -9.23 -6.75 8.50
CA THR A 120 -8.19 -6.17 7.66
C THR A 120 -8.79 -5.44 6.46
N LEU A 121 -9.67 -6.11 5.72
CA LEU A 121 -10.32 -5.52 4.54
C LEU A 121 -11.16 -4.30 4.91
N TYR A 122 -11.88 -4.35 6.04
CA TYR A 122 -12.65 -3.22 6.53
C TYR A 122 -11.75 -2.02 6.86
N LEU A 123 -10.70 -2.22 7.66
CA LEU A 123 -9.80 -1.13 8.07
C LEU A 123 -9.03 -0.55 6.88
N VAL A 124 -8.49 -1.40 6.00
CA VAL A 124 -7.76 -0.92 4.82
C VAL A 124 -8.70 -0.20 3.85
N GLY A 125 -9.92 -0.70 3.66
CA GLY A 125 -10.93 -0.03 2.84
C GLY A 125 -11.34 1.33 3.39
N ALA A 126 -11.45 1.47 4.71
CA ALA A 126 -11.69 2.76 5.35
C ALA A 126 -10.51 3.73 5.12
N VAL A 127 -9.26 3.26 5.23
CA VAL A 127 -8.08 4.09 4.95
C VAL A 127 -8.03 4.51 3.48
N ALA A 128 -8.28 3.58 2.54
CA ALA A 128 -8.30 3.87 1.10
C ALA A 128 -9.37 4.89 0.72
N TYR A 129 -10.58 4.74 1.29
CA TYR A 129 -11.64 5.71 1.10
C TYR A 129 -11.27 7.10 1.64
N LEU A 130 -10.66 7.17 2.83
CA LEU A 130 -10.23 8.44 3.42
C LEU A 130 -9.09 9.11 2.65
N ASP A 131 -8.15 8.32 2.13
CA ASP A 131 -7.09 8.82 1.25
C ASP A 131 -7.70 9.45 0.00
N GLU A 132 -8.61 8.75 -0.68
CA GLU A 132 -9.25 9.26 -1.88
C GLU A 132 -10.11 10.50 -1.62
N TYR A 133 -10.81 10.51 -0.50
CA TYR A 133 -11.56 11.66 -0.04
C TYR A 133 -10.63 12.87 0.17
N ASN A 134 -9.52 12.70 0.88
CA ASN A 134 -8.54 13.76 1.11
C ASN A 134 -7.91 14.25 -0.19
N GLN A 135 -7.59 13.35 -1.12
CA GLN A 135 -7.07 13.72 -2.44
C GLN A 135 -8.10 14.53 -3.23
N GLY A 136 -9.38 14.15 -3.19
CA GLY A 136 -10.46 14.86 -3.86
C GLY A 136 -10.76 16.27 -3.33
N LEU A 137 -10.31 16.60 -2.11
CA LEU A 137 -10.39 17.97 -1.58
C LEU A 137 -9.36 18.93 -2.21
N ASN A 138 -8.34 18.39 -2.89
CA ASN A 138 -7.32 19.21 -3.53
C ASN A 138 -7.80 19.66 -4.94
N PRO A 139 -7.75 20.97 -5.27
CA PRO A 139 -8.37 21.53 -6.48
C PRO A 139 -7.80 21.04 -7.82
N ASN A 140 -6.72 20.27 -7.82
CA ASN A 140 -6.08 19.68 -9.00
C ASN A 140 -6.06 18.14 -8.99
N ARG A 141 -6.82 17.51 -8.09
CA ARG A 141 -6.94 16.06 -7.99
C ARG A 141 -8.42 15.67 -7.94
N THR A 142 -8.86 14.92 -8.92
CA THR A 142 -10.20 14.33 -8.89
C THR A 142 -10.11 12.98 -8.20
N GLY A 143 -10.85 12.83 -7.11
CA GLY A 143 -11.01 11.53 -6.49
C GLY A 143 -11.66 10.53 -7.46
N SER A 144 -11.16 9.30 -7.56
CA SER A 144 -11.70 8.21 -8.36
C SER A 144 -12.03 7.00 -7.48
N PHE A 145 -13.27 6.51 -7.58
CA PHE A 145 -13.64 5.23 -6.96
C PHE A 145 -12.75 4.06 -7.43
N ASN A 146 -12.20 4.16 -8.66
CA ASN A 146 -11.28 3.16 -9.19
C ASN A 146 -9.98 3.06 -8.37
N ASP A 147 -9.58 4.14 -7.71
CA ASP A 147 -8.36 4.18 -6.89
C ASP A 147 -8.56 3.39 -5.60
N VAL A 148 -9.72 3.56 -4.95
CA VAL A 148 -10.13 2.75 -3.79
C VAL A 148 -10.16 1.26 -4.14
N VAL A 149 -10.71 0.89 -5.30
CA VAL A 149 -10.75 -0.51 -5.75
C VAL A 149 -9.34 -1.05 -5.99
N LEU A 150 -8.46 -0.26 -6.60
CA LEU A 150 -7.08 -0.64 -6.87
C LEU A 150 -6.27 -0.81 -5.56
N ASP A 151 -6.45 0.10 -4.61
CA ASP A 151 -5.83 0.05 -3.28
C ASP A 151 -6.27 -1.22 -2.53
N MET A 152 -7.56 -1.56 -2.61
CA MET A 152 -8.10 -2.80 -2.06
C MET A 152 -7.55 -4.05 -2.74
N ALA A 153 -7.30 -4.01 -4.05
CA ALA A 153 -6.62 -5.10 -4.75
C ALA A 153 -5.16 -5.26 -4.24
N GLY A 154 -4.45 -4.15 -4.00
CA GLY A 154 -3.14 -4.16 -3.33
C GLY A 154 -3.22 -4.82 -1.95
N ALA A 155 -4.20 -4.42 -1.13
CA ALA A 155 -4.41 -5.00 0.19
C ALA A 155 -4.62 -6.53 0.16
N LEU A 156 -5.42 -7.02 -0.81
CA LEU A 156 -5.64 -8.45 -1.01
C LEU A 156 -4.35 -9.19 -1.40
N LEU A 157 -3.50 -8.59 -2.24
CA LEU A 157 -2.18 -9.17 -2.57
C LEU A 157 -1.30 -9.27 -1.31
N GLY A 158 -1.26 -8.23 -0.49
CA GLY A 158 -0.53 -8.22 0.79
C GLY A 158 -1.01 -9.30 1.75
N ILE A 159 -2.34 -9.45 1.88
CA ILE A 159 -2.98 -10.53 2.65
C ILE A 159 -2.52 -11.90 2.11
N ALA A 160 -2.62 -12.11 0.79
CA ALA A 160 -2.25 -13.38 0.17
C ALA A 160 -0.77 -13.74 0.41
N ILE A 161 0.13 -12.76 0.25
CA ILE A 161 1.57 -12.91 0.52
C ILE A 161 1.80 -13.32 1.98
N TYR A 162 1.20 -12.62 2.94
CA TYR A 162 1.37 -12.91 4.36
C TYR A 162 0.89 -14.32 4.72
N LEU A 163 -0.29 -14.70 4.21
CA LEU A 163 -0.87 -16.01 4.45
C LEU A 163 -0.05 -17.15 3.84
N HIS A 164 0.53 -16.92 2.66
CA HIS A 164 1.45 -17.87 2.03
C HIS A 164 2.74 -18.03 2.85
N TRP A 165 3.33 -16.91 3.27
CA TRP A 165 4.54 -16.89 4.10
C TRP A 165 4.34 -17.63 5.43
N GLN A 166 3.21 -17.41 6.11
CA GLN A 166 2.89 -18.11 7.37
C GLN A 166 2.78 -19.63 7.16
N LYS A 167 2.17 -20.07 6.05
CA LYS A 167 2.06 -21.50 5.72
C LYS A 167 3.44 -22.12 5.46
N SER A 168 4.30 -21.44 4.70
CA SER A 168 5.66 -21.90 4.40
C SER A 168 6.55 -21.97 5.66
N SER A 169 6.40 -21.01 6.58
CA SER A 169 7.15 -21.01 7.85
C SER A 169 6.75 -22.15 8.77
N LYS A 170 5.50 -22.61 8.73
CA LYS A 170 5.04 -23.76 9.52
C LYS A 170 5.64 -25.07 9.01
N TYR A 171 5.80 -25.19 7.69
CA TYR A 171 6.33 -26.40 7.02
C TYR A 171 7.85 -26.59 7.15
N LYS A 172 8.59 -25.55 7.55
CA LYS A 172 10.05 -25.63 7.81
C LYS A 172 10.39 -25.91 9.29
N GLY A 173 9.39 -25.93 10.17
CA GLY A 173 9.55 -26.17 11.60
C GLY A 173 9.01 -27.52 12.08
N GLU A 174 8.54 -28.36 11.15
CA GLU A 174 8.22 -29.78 11.32
C GLU A 174 9.32 -30.60 10.63
#